data_AF-A0A931AMV5-F1
#
_entry.id   AF-A0A931AMV5-F1
#
_cell.length_a   1.000
_cell.length_b   1.000
_cell.length_c   1.000
_cell.angle_alpha   90.00
_cell.angle_beta   90.00
_cell.angle_gamma   90.00
#
_symmetry.space_group_name_H-M   'P 1'
#
loop_
_entity.id
_entity.type
_entity.pdbx_description
1 polymer ?
#
loop_
_entity_poly.entity_id
_entity_poly.type
_entity_poly.pdbx_seq_one_letter_code
_entity_poly.pdbx_strand_id
1 'polypeptide(L)'
;MSRVLTLLAGPSLTLALLPAGTAGAAPVTVPVGAPFTDTSGNPLHAHGGGVLKAGAYYYWFGENRNSDGTFRYVSAYRSTDLRNWEFRNHVLTQSSAAELQVANIERPRVIYNAATGRFVMWMHKENGRDYGEARAAVAVSDTVDGDYTYLRSFRPLGHMSRDITAFVDTDGAGYMISAADENYDLHIYRLTADYTDVTTLARMWDGDHREAPAMFKRDGVYFLLTSGATGWQPNQARYATATSITGPWSGWQDAGDSLTFGSQPAYVLPVQGTSGTSYAGGYLRLVARHSGKCADLPSSSTANDVQFKQYPCNGGQNQQFTRTPL
;
A
#
# COMPACT_ATOMS: atom_id res chain seq x y z
N MET A 1 -27.77 -31.00 -71.77
CA MET A 1 -26.93 -30.25 -70.81
C MET A 1 -26.72 -31.11 -69.59
N SER A 2 -25.52 -31.63 -69.37
CA SER A 2 -25.12 -32.20 -68.08
C SER A 2 -23.62 -31.99 -67.95
N ARG A 3 -23.20 -31.12 -67.03
CA ARG A 3 -21.79 -30.81 -66.78
C ARG A 3 -21.35 -31.59 -65.55
N VAL A 4 -20.34 -32.41 -65.75
CA VAL A 4 -19.58 -33.14 -64.72
C VAL A 4 -18.80 -32.12 -63.87
N LEU A 5 -18.84 -32.26 -62.54
CA LEU A 5 -18.02 -31.47 -61.62
C LEU A 5 -17.05 -32.41 -60.88
N THR A 6 -15.77 -32.19 -61.11
CA THR A 6 -14.63 -32.90 -60.51
C THR A 6 -14.39 -32.40 -59.09
N LEU A 7 -14.32 -33.30 -58.10
CA LEU A 7 -13.90 -32.97 -56.74
C LEU A 7 -12.36 -32.93 -56.67
N LEU A 8 -11.79 -31.78 -56.31
CA LEU A 8 -10.39 -31.66 -55.90
C LEU A 8 -10.32 -31.73 -54.37
N ALA A 9 -9.59 -32.72 -53.85
CA ALA A 9 -9.25 -32.79 -52.43
C ALA A 9 -8.21 -31.72 -52.09
N GLY A 10 -8.59 -30.73 -51.28
CA GLY A 10 -7.66 -29.78 -50.68
C GLY A 10 -7.01 -30.36 -49.41
N PRO A 11 -5.75 -30.01 -49.09
CA PRO A 11 -5.11 -30.48 -47.87
C PRO A 11 -5.82 -29.88 -46.65
N SER A 12 -6.24 -30.73 -45.73
CA SER A 12 -6.78 -30.30 -44.44
C SER A 12 -5.64 -29.70 -43.61
N LEU A 13 -5.69 -28.38 -43.41
CA LEU A 13 -4.79 -27.68 -42.49
C LEU A 13 -5.28 -27.95 -41.06
N THR A 14 -4.75 -29.00 -40.43
CA THR A 14 -4.91 -29.21 -38.98
C THR A 14 -4.18 -28.10 -38.24
N LEU A 15 -4.93 -27.11 -37.78
CA LEU A 15 -4.44 -26.09 -36.85
C LEU A 15 -4.19 -26.79 -35.50
N ALA A 16 -2.93 -27.13 -35.21
CA ALA A 16 -2.54 -27.60 -33.90
C ALA A 16 -2.77 -26.46 -32.90
N LEU A 17 -3.84 -26.54 -32.10
CA LEU A 17 -3.95 -25.72 -30.89
C LEU A 17 -2.82 -26.16 -29.95
N LEU A 18 -1.73 -25.40 -29.96
CA LEU A 18 -0.76 -25.45 -28.89
C LEU A 18 -1.50 -25.10 -27.60
N PRO A 19 -1.37 -25.89 -26.51
CA PRO A 19 -1.91 -25.49 -25.23
C PRO A 19 -1.32 -24.13 -24.88
N ALA A 20 -2.18 -23.15 -24.60
CA ALA A 20 -1.76 -21.85 -24.12
C ALA A 20 -0.91 -22.09 -22.86
N GLY A 21 0.40 -21.89 -22.98
CA GLY A 21 1.29 -21.95 -21.84
C GLY A 21 0.73 -21.01 -20.77
N THR A 22 0.60 -21.49 -19.54
CA THR A 22 0.25 -20.64 -18.41
C THR A 22 1.31 -19.54 -18.35
N ALA A 23 0.93 -18.31 -18.69
CA ALA A 23 1.81 -17.16 -18.61
C ALA A 23 2.12 -16.90 -17.12
N GLY A 24 3.18 -17.51 -16.62
CA GLY A 24 3.75 -17.20 -15.32
C GLY A 24 4.63 -15.97 -15.47
N ALA A 25 4.21 -14.83 -14.92
CA ALA A 25 5.13 -13.71 -14.75
C ALA A 25 6.30 -14.16 -13.86
N ALA A 26 7.53 -13.84 -14.26
CA ALA A 26 8.70 -14.15 -13.45
C ALA A 26 8.57 -13.50 -12.06
N PRO A 27 9.02 -14.16 -10.98
CA PRO A 27 8.94 -13.60 -9.65
C PRO A 27 9.73 -12.28 -9.58
N VAL A 28 9.04 -11.22 -9.18
CA VAL A 28 9.65 -9.91 -8.98
C VAL A 28 10.21 -9.85 -7.56
N THR A 29 11.53 -9.74 -7.44
CA THR A 29 12.16 -9.45 -6.14
C THR A 29 12.08 -7.95 -5.88
N VAL A 30 11.78 -7.50 -4.67
CA VAL A 30 11.89 -6.07 -4.31
C VAL A 30 12.94 -6.00 -3.20
N PRO A 31 14.11 -5.36 -3.43
CA PRO A 31 15.14 -5.26 -2.41
C PRO A 31 14.67 -4.34 -1.28
N VAL A 32 14.43 -4.91 -0.10
CA VAL A 32 14.08 -4.15 1.10
C VAL A 32 15.33 -3.45 1.64
N GLY A 33 15.22 -2.15 1.95
CA GLY A 33 16.29 -1.35 2.56
C GLY A 33 17.29 -0.72 1.58
N ALA A 34 17.19 -1.02 0.28
CA ALA A 34 17.95 -0.31 -0.75
C ALA A 34 17.19 0.95 -1.20
N PRO A 35 17.89 2.04 -1.57
CA PRO A 35 17.24 3.17 -2.24
C PRO A 35 16.52 2.71 -3.52
N PHE A 36 15.29 3.16 -3.69
CA PHE A 36 14.55 2.96 -4.93
C PHE A 36 14.89 4.09 -5.90
N THR A 37 15.07 3.73 -7.18
CA THR A 37 15.15 4.68 -8.27
C THR A 37 13.97 4.50 -9.21
N ASP A 38 13.50 5.60 -9.79
CA ASP A 38 12.52 5.55 -10.88
C ASP A 38 13.16 5.03 -12.18
N THR A 39 12.34 4.84 -13.21
CA THR A 39 12.79 4.38 -14.55
C THR A 39 13.74 5.34 -15.25
N SER A 40 13.86 6.58 -14.77
CA SER A 40 14.80 7.59 -15.28
C SER A 40 16.11 7.62 -14.48
N GLY A 41 16.24 6.78 -13.44
CA GLY A 41 17.41 6.70 -12.57
C GLY A 41 17.42 7.72 -11.42
N ASN A 42 16.36 8.50 -11.24
CA ASN A 42 16.28 9.44 -10.12
C ASN A 42 15.83 8.74 -8.84
N PRO A 43 16.22 9.22 -7.64
CA PRO A 43 15.66 8.72 -6.39
C PRO A 43 14.13 8.81 -6.36
N LEU A 44 13.48 7.73 -5.93
CA LEU A 44 12.04 7.67 -5.75
C LEU A 44 11.67 8.25 -4.38
N HIS A 45 10.84 9.29 -4.37
CA HIS A 45 10.37 9.98 -3.16
C HIS A 45 8.85 9.88 -3.03
N ALA A 46 8.40 8.81 -2.37
CA ALA A 46 7.02 8.55 -2.03
C ALA A 46 6.92 8.03 -0.58
N HIS A 47 7.46 8.83 0.35
CA HIS A 47 7.52 8.49 1.77
C HIS A 47 6.12 8.49 2.39
N GLY A 48 5.96 7.75 3.49
CA GLY A 48 4.76 7.77 4.34
C GLY A 48 3.45 7.38 3.66
N GLY A 49 3.47 7.08 2.36
CA GLY A 49 2.34 7.07 1.46
C GLY A 49 1.64 5.73 1.28
N GLY A 50 0.94 5.57 0.15
CA GLY A 50 0.16 4.36 -0.15
C GLY A 50 0.12 4.05 -1.65
N VAL A 51 -0.36 2.86 -1.99
CA VAL A 51 -0.41 2.38 -3.39
C VAL A 51 -1.86 2.09 -3.79
N LEU A 52 -2.31 2.69 -4.90
CA LEU A 52 -3.64 2.48 -5.48
C LEU A 52 -3.54 1.69 -6.79
N LYS A 53 -4.35 0.64 -6.94
CA LYS A 53 -4.50 -0.05 -8.23
C LYS A 53 -5.55 0.65 -9.08
N ALA A 54 -5.17 1.12 -10.28
CA ALA A 54 -6.08 1.73 -11.25
C ALA A 54 -5.77 1.24 -12.67
N GLY A 55 -6.75 0.61 -13.32
CA GLY A 55 -6.56 0.00 -14.64
C GLY A 55 -5.43 -1.03 -14.64
N ALA A 56 -4.48 -0.94 -15.56
CA ALA A 56 -3.33 -1.83 -15.65
C ALA A 56 -2.20 -1.52 -14.64
N TYR A 57 -2.27 -0.38 -13.94
CA TYR A 57 -1.13 0.15 -13.17
C TYR A 57 -1.42 0.22 -11.67
N TYR A 58 -0.38 0.05 -10.88
CA TYR A 58 -0.30 0.47 -9.50
C TYR A 58 0.27 1.89 -9.45
N TYR A 59 -0.28 2.76 -8.60
CA TYR A 59 0.14 4.13 -8.40
C TYR A 59 0.61 4.33 -6.98
N TRP A 60 1.88 4.64 -6.78
CA TRP A 60 2.47 4.89 -5.47
C TRP A 60 2.53 6.39 -5.23
N PHE A 61 1.76 6.83 -4.24
CA PHE A 61 1.74 8.21 -3.74
C PHE A 61 2.55 8.31 -2.47
N GLY A 62 3.18 9.46 -2.22
CA GLY A 62 3.81 9.75 -0.93
C GLY A 62 4.40 11.15 -0.88
N GLU A 63 4.67 11.64 0.33
CA GLU A 63 5.26 12.95 0.49
C GLU A 63 6.74 12.97 0.05
N ASN A 64 7.13 14.12 -0.50
CA ASN A 64 8.49 14.47 -0.85
C ASN A 64 8.81 15.83 -0.22
N ARG A 65 10.01 15.96 0.33
CA ARG A 65 10.44 17.09 1.14
C ARG A 65 11.48 17.94 0.42
N ASN A 66 11.57 19.20 0.81
CA ASN A 66 12.72 20.04 0.50
C ASN A 66 13.94 19.56 1.32
N SER A 67 15.14 20.03 0.97
CA SER A 67 16.36 19.68 1.71
C SER A 67 16.35 20.12 3.17
N ASP A 68 15.53 21.11 3.52
CA ASP A 68 15.32 21.61 4.88
C ASP A 68 14.22 20.86 5.65
N GLY A 69 13.65 19.79 5.06
CA GLY A 69 12.60 18.97 5.67
C GLY A 69 11.17 19.52 5.49
N THR A 70 11.00 20.73 4.94
CA THR A 70 9.65 21.27 4.68
C THR A 70 8.92 20.46 3.61
N PHE A 71 7.58 20.45 3.67
CA PHE A 71 6.77 19.84 2.61
C PHE A 71 7.16 20.41 1.26
N ARG A 72 7.21 19.60 0.21
CA ARG A 72 7.48 20.08 -1.16
C ARG A 72 6.39 19.62 -2.10
N TYR A 73 6.20 18.29 -2.18
CA TYR A 73 5.24 17.65 -3.06
C TYR A 73 4.58 16.44 -2.40
N VAL A 74 3.40 16.07 -2.87
CA VAL A 74 2.99 14.66 -2.92
C VAL A 74 3.31 14.17 -4.34
N SER A 75 4.19 13.19 -4.45
CA SER A 75 4.58 12.62 -5.74
C SER A 75 3.73 11.39 -6.06
N ALA A 76 3.50 11.14 -7.35
CA ALA A 76 2.91 9.90 -7.85
C ALA A 76 3.88 9.21 -8.81
N TYR A 77 4.06 7.91 -8.61
CA TYR A 77 4.76 6.99 -9.50
C TYR A 77 3.80 5.91 -9.94
N ARG A 78 4.01 5.28 -11.11
CA ARG A 78 3.23 4.12 -11.52
C ARG A 78 4.09 2.92 -11.90
N SER A 79 3.54 1.73 -11.76
CA SER A 79 4.19 0.48 -12.11
C SER A 79 3.18 -0.56 -12.54
N THR A 80 3.56 -1.47 -13.45
CA THR A 80 2.78 -2.68 -13.76
C THR A 80 3.22 -3.89 -12.94
N ASP A 81 4.38 -3.83 -12.29
CA ASP A 81 5.06 -4.98 -11.66
C ASP A 81 5.49 -4.74 -10.21
N LEU A 82 5.16 -3.57 -9.63
CA LEU A 82 5.51 -3.12 -8.28
C LEU A 82 7.02 -2.94 -8.01
N ARG A 83 7.85 -3.02 -9.04
CA ARG A 83 9.31 -2.87 -8.93
C ARG A 83 9.84 -1.72 -9.77
N ASN A 84 9.44 -1.64 -11.03
CA ASN A 84 9.88 -0.61 -11.94
C ASN A 84 8.85 0.52 -11.89
N TRP A 85 9.25 1.65 -11.32
CA TRP A 85 8.37 2.78 -11.04
C TRP A 85 8.68 3.95 -11.97
N GLU A 86 7.70 4.33 -12.78
CA GLU A 86 7.77 5.49 -13.64
C GLU A 86 7.26 6.71 -12.87
N PHE A 87 8.06 7.78 -12.77
CA PHE A 87 7.58 9.06 -12.22
C PHE A 87 6.45 9.62 -13.10
N ARG A 88 5.38 10.10 -12.46
CA ARG A 88 4.21 10.62 -13.16
C ARG A 88 4.02 12.10 -12.94
N ASN A 89 3.86 12.51 -11.69
CA ASN A 89 3.55 13.90 -11.37
C ASN A 89 3.88 14.22 -9.91
N HIS A 90 4.05 15.50 -9.62
CA HIS A 90 3.88 16.06 -8.28
C HIS A 90 2.42 16.48 -8.15
N VAL A 91 1.57 15.50 -7.84
CA VAL A 91 0.10 15.62 -7.88
C VAL A 91 -0.46 16.68 -6.93
N LEU A 92 0.26 17.01 -5.86
CA LEU A 92 -0.04 18.13 -4.98
C LEU A 92 1.27 18.82 -4.62
N THR A 93 1.30 20.14 -4.58
CA THR A 93 2.52 20.92 -4.33
C THR A 93 2.31 21.96 -3.24
N GLN A 94 3.40 22.53 -2.71
CA GLN A 94 3.34 23.70 -1.84
C GLN A 94 2.56 24.89 -2.43
N SER A 95 2.53 25.02 -3.76
CA SER A 95 1.82 26.11 -4.45
C SER A 95 0.34 25.79 -4.73
N SER A 96 -0.12 24.57 -4.46
CA SER A 96 -1.52 24.17 -4.72
C SER A 96 -2.54 24.94 -3.88
N ALA A 97 -2.15 25.48 -2.71
CA ALA A 97 -2.98 26.37 -1.90
C ALA A 97 -2.13 27.24 -0.97
N ALA A 98 -2.67 28.39 -0.54
CA ALA A 98 -1.94 29.34 0.32
C ALA A 98 -1.47 28.71 1.65
N GLU A 99 -2.31 27.87 2.29
CA GLU A 99 -1.91 27.24 3.56
C GLU A 99 -0.86 26.12 3.38
N LEU A 100 -0.68 25.59 2.16
CA LEU A 100 0.34 24.57 1.88
C LEU A 100 1.75 25.13 1.73
N GLN A 101 1.89 26.44 1.49
CA GLN A 101 3.20 27.10 1.34
C GLN A 101 4.05 26.99 2.61
N VAL A 102 3.41 26.88 3.77
CA VAL A 102 4.08 26.77 5.08
C VAL A 102 3.73 25.45 5.79
N ALA A 103 3.01 24.54 5.14
CA ALA A 103 2.53 23.33 5.79
C ALA A 103 3.63 22.27 5.98
N ASN A 104 3.37 21.37 6.91
CA ASN A 104 3.92 20.02 6.93
C ASN A 104 2.81 19.06 6.46
N ILE A 105 3.06 18.25 5.42
CA ILE A 105 2.10 17.26 4.92
C ILE A 105 2.70 15.86 5.07
N GLU A 106 1.92 14.96 5.65
CA GLU A 106 2.35 13.60 5.99
C GLU A 106 1.28 12.58 5.62
N ARG A 107 1.75 11.36 5.31
CA ARG A 107 0.93 10.18 5.07
C ARG A 107 -0.25 10.38 4.11
N PRO A 108 -0.03 10.93 2.89
CA PRO A 108 -1.10 11.07 1.93
C PRO A 108 -1.63 9.69 1.50
N ARG A 109 -2.95 9.54 1.45
CA ARG A 109 -3.64 8.34 0.96
C ARG A 109 -4.65 8.75 -0.09
N VAL A 110 -4.59 8.09 -1.24
CA VAL A 110 -5.54 8.29 -2.34
C VAL A 110 -6.51 7.11 -2.39
N ILE A 111 -7.81 7.41 -2.38
CA ILE A 111 -8.90 6.45 -2.59
C ILE A 111 -9.73 6.87 -3.81
N TYR A 112 -10.28 5.89 -4.52
CA TYR A 112 -11.17 6.13 -5.65
C TYR A 112 -12.62 6.06 -5.22
N ASN A 113 -13.40 7.07 -5.60
CA ASN A 113 -14.85 7.08 -5.41
C ASN A 113 -15.53 6.68 -6.72
N ALA A 114 -16.08 5.47 -6.76
CA ALA A 114 -16.75 4.94 -7.95
C ALA A 114 -18.06 5.68 -8.29
N ALA A 115 -18.73 6.29 -7.31
CA ALA A 115 -19.98 7.01 -7.53
C ALA A 115 -19.76 8.38 -8.18
N THR A 116 -18.66 9.06 -7.84
CA THR A 116 -18.31 10.38 -8.41
C THR A 116 -17.31 10.28 -9.56
N GLY A 117 -16.60 9.15 -9.70
CA GLY A 117 -15.52 8.97 -10.65
C GLY A 117 -14.23 9.70 -10.27
N ARG A 118 -14.12 10.23 -9.05
CA ARG A 118 -12.99 11.07 -8.61
C ARG A 118 -12.04 10.31 -7.69
N PHE A 119 -10.79 10.74 -7.70
CA PHE A 119 -9.76 10.35 -6.75
C PHE A 119 -9.75 11.36 -5.62
N VAL A 120 -9.79 10.88 -4.38
CA VAL A 120 -9.79 11.72 -3.18
C VAL A 120 -8.57 11.39 -2.35
N MET A 121 -7.77 12.41 -2.06
CA MET A 121 -6.59 12.32 -1.22
C MET A 121 -6.90 12.84 0.19
N TRP A 122 -6.66 12.01 1.19
CA TRP A 122 -6.63 12.39 2.60
C TRP A 122 -5.19 12.42 3.09
N MET A 123 -4.84 13.41 3.90
CA MET A 123 -3.47 13.57 4.43
C MET A 123 -3.49 14.26 5.79
N HIS A 124 -2.41 14.10 6.55
CA HIS A 124 -2.17 14.84 7.79
C HIS A 124 -1.51 16.17 7.43
N LYS A 125 -1.99 17.25 8.05
CA LYS A 125 -1.49 18.61 7.86
C LYS A 125 -1.18 19.29 9.19
N GLU A 126 0.00 19.90 9.25
CA GLU A 126 0.41 20.85 10.30
C GLU A 126 0.87 22.19 9.71
N ASN A 127 1.10 23.17 10.59
CA ASN A 127 1.51 24.54 10.25
C ASN A 127 3.00 24.72 9.90
N GLY A 128 3.79 23.63 9.89
CA GLY A 128 5.23 23.65 9.62
C GLY A 128 6.12 24.17 10.75
N ARG A 129 5.57 24.48 11.93
CA ARG A 129 6.29 24.99 13.11
C ARG A 129 6.18 24.04 14.31
N ASP A 130 4.99 23.50 14.53
CA ASP A 130 4.65 22.56 15.60
C ASP A 130 3.57 21.58 15.12
N TYR A 131 3.18 20.65 15.99
CA TYR A 131 2.13 19.64 15.75
C TYR A 131 0.83 19.98 16.50
N GLY A 132 0.60 21.27 16.75
CA GLY A 132 -0.54 21.76 17.49
C GLY A 132 -1.81 21.88 16.64
N GLU A 133 -1.72 21.92 15.31
CA GLU A 133 -2.92 21.99 14.47
C GLU A 133 -3.62 20.63 14.40
N ALA A 134 -2.88 19.55 14.17
CA ALA A 134 -3.36 18.18 14.08
C ALA A 134 -4.61 18.07 13.20
N ARG A 135 -4.48 18.45 11.91
CA ARG A 135 -5.59 18.49 10.97
C ARG A 135 -5.49 17.37 9.94
N ALA A 136 -6.66 16.90 9.50
CA ALA A 136 -6.79 16.22 8.22
C ALA A 136 -6.92 17.25 7.10
N ALA A 137 -6.41 16.96 5.92
CA ALA A 137 -6.62 17.76 4.72
C ALA A 137 -7.07 16.89 3.54
N VAL A 138 -7.88 17.50 2.66
CA VAL A 138 -8.53 16.81 1.55
C VAL A 138 -8.19 17.50 0.23
N ALA A 139 -7.86 16.71 -0.78
CA ALA A 139 -7.71 17.15 -2.16
C ALA A 139 -8.36 16.15 -3.13
N VAL A 140 -8.74 16.61 -4.32
CA VAL A 140 -9.46 15.79 -5.30
C VAL A 140 -8.89 15.92 -6.70
N SER A 141 -9.00 14.87 -7.51
CA SER A 141 -8.66 14.91 -8.93
C SER A 141 -9.59 14.00 -9.74
N ASP A 142 -9.76 14.31 -11.02
CA ASP A 142 -10.56 13.50 -11.95
C ASP A 142 -9.71 12.38 -12.59
N THR A 143 -8.37 12.45 -12.45
CA THR A 143 -7.45 11.40 -12.87
C THR A 143 -6.55 10.98 -11.72
N VAL A 144 -6.04 9.74 -11.78
CA VAL A 144 -5.25 9.16 -10.68
C VAL A 144 -3.95 9.93 -10.43
N ASP A 145 -3.26 10.33 -11.49
CA ASP A 145 -1.94 11.00 -11.47
C ASP A 145 -1.97 12.44 -12.01
N GLY A 146 -3.16 13.07 -12.08
CA GLY A 146 -3.32 14.47 -12.45
C GLY A 146 -2.99 15.44 -11.32
N ASP A 147 -3.23 16.73 -11.57
CA ASP A 147 -3.10 17.77 -10.54
C ASP A 147 -4.30 17.70 -9.60
N TYR A 148 -4.04 17.60 -8.30
CA TYR A 148 -5.08 17.54 -7.28
C TYR A 148 -5.45 18.94 -6.85
N THR A 149 -6.75 19.22 -6.92
CA THR A 149 -7.33 20.45 -6.39
C THR A 149 -7.45 20.30 -4.88
N TYR A 150 -6.67 21.08 -4.14
CA TYR A 150 -6.78 21.17 -2.69
C TYR A 150 -8.13 21.77 -2.29
N LEU A 151 -8.82 21.16 -1.33
CA LEU A 151 -10.12 21.64 -0.85
C LEU A 151 -9.96 22.45 0.43
N ARG A 152 -9.47 21.82 1.51
CA ARG A 152 -9.31 22.43 2.84
C ARG A 152 -8.58 21.50 3.82
N SER A 153 -8.14 22.06 4.94
CA SER A 153 -7.77 21.33 6.16
C SER A 153 -8.76 21.60 7.31
N PHE A 154 -9.00 20.61 8.16
CA PHE A 154 -9.86 20.74 9.34
C PHE A 154 -9.57 19.65 10.38
N ARG A 155 -10.11 19.83 11.59
CA ARG A 155 -10.18 18.80 12.63
C ARG A 155 -11.48 18.01 12.48
N PRO A 156 -11.44 16.71 12.09
CA PRO A 156 -12.63 15.91 11.86
C PRO A 156 -13.53 15.86 13.11
N LEU A 157 -14.76 16.38 13.00
CA LEU A 157 -15.70 16.54 14.12
C LEU A 157 -15.08 17.24 15.37
N GLY A 158 -14.10 18.12 15.15
CA GLY A 158 -13.40 18.85 16.23
C GLY A 158 -12.22 18.09 16.86
N HIS A 159 -11.98 16.83 16.48
CA HIS A 159 -10.91 16.00 17.02
C HIS A 159 -9.57 16.24 16.31
N MET A 160 -8.50 15.99 17.05
CA MET A 160 -7.15 15.93 16.48
C MET A 160 -7.07 14.80 15.44
N SER A 161 -6.30 15.04 14.39
CA SER A 161 -6.00 14.06 13.35
C SER A 161 -4.53 14.20 12.96
N ARG A 162 -3.70 13.28 13.46
CA ARG A 162 -2.29 13.17 13.08
C ARG A 162 -2.11 12.02 12.08
N ASP A 163 -1.31 11.02 12.43
CA ASP A 163 -1.08 9.82 11.63
C ASP A 163 -2.38 9.26 11.08
N ILE A 164 -2.50 9.22 9.75
CA ILE A 164 -3.76 9.01 9.04
C ILE A 164 -3.66 7.89 8.00
N THR A 165 -4.79 7.23 7.76
CA THR A 165 -5.01 6.43 6.56
C THR A 165 -6.46 6.55 6.06
N ALA A 166 -6.71 6.04 4.85
CA ALA A 166 -8.05 5.98 4.26
C ALA A 166 -8.31 4.58 3.70
N PHE A 167 -9.57 4.14 3.79
CA PHE A 167 -10.01 2.80 3.42
C PHE A 167 -11.37 2.88 2.71
N VAL A 168 -11.55 2.08 1.66
CA VAL A 168 -12.85 1.91 0.99
C VAL A 168 -13.27 0.47 1.19
N ASP A 169 -14.42 0.28 1.80
CA ASP A 169 -14.97 -1.04 2.09
C ASP A 169 -15.64 -1.66 0.85
N THR A 170 -15.93 -2.96 0.93
CA THR A 170 -16.52 -3.74 -0.17
C THR A 170 -17.91 -3.27 -0.57
N ASP A 171 -18.62 -2.55 0.29
CA ASP A 171 -19.92 -1.94 0.02
C ASP A 171 -19.81 -0.53 -0.60
N GLY A 172 -18.59 -0.02 -0.81
CA GLY A 172 -18.35 1.32 -1.31
C GLY A 172 -18.49 2.41 -0.24
N ALA A 173 -18.51 2.08 1.06
CA ALA A 173 -18.37 3.08 2.11
C ALA A 173 -16.89 3.47 2.28
N GLY A 174 -16.63 4.78 2.30
CA GLY A 174 -15.32 5.34 2.58
C GLY A 174 -15.11 5.58 4.08
N TYR A 175 -13.89 5.36 4.54
CA TYR A 175 -13.47 5.59 5.92
C TYR A 175 -12.12 6.28 5.97
N MET A 176 -11.94 7.15 6.96
CA MET A 176 -10.67 7.75 7.33
C MET A 176 -10.35 7.33 8.76
N ILE A 177 -9.10 6.98 9.03
CA ILE A 177 -8.64 6.56 10.34
C ILE A 177 -7.47 7.44 10.73
N SER A 178 -7.51 8.01 11.92
CA SER A 178 -6.41 8.87 12.39
C SER A 178 -6.13 8.72 13.88
N ALA A 179 -4.88 8.91 14.25
CA ALA A 179 -4.50 9.16 15.64
C ALA A 179 -5.09 10.49 16.13
N ALA A 180 -5.73 10.43 17.29
CA ALA A 180 -6.46 11.53 17.93
C ALA A 180 -6.09 11.65 19.41
N ASP A 181 -6.65 12.65 20.09
CA ASP A 181 -6.58 12.85 21.54
C ASP A 181 -5.14 12.68 22.09
N GLU A 182 -4.24 13.52 21.58
CA GLU A 182 -2.79 13.48 21.84
C GLU A 182 -2.08 12.17 21.48
N ASN A 183 -2.53 11.52 20.40
CA ASN A 183 -2.06 10.23 19.89
C ASN A 183 -2.34 9.03 20.81
N TYR A 184 -3.18 9.19 21.83
CA TYR A 184 -3.59 8.08 22.69
C TYR A 184 -4.63 7.18 22.02
N ASP A 185 -5.46 7.76 21.17
CA ASP A 185 -6.64 7.08 20.64
C ASP A 185 -6.57 6.99 19.11
N LEU A 186 -7.21 5.96 18.54
CA LEU A 186 -7.45 5.88 17.11
C LEU A 186 -8.93 6.08 16.83
N HIS A 187 -9.25 7.00 15.93
CA HIS A 187 -10.60 7.30 15.52
C HIS A 187 -10.88 6.75 14.13
N ILE A 188 -12.01 6.06 13.94
CA ILE A 188 -12.51 5.65 12.62
C ILE A 188 -13.70 6.54 12.25
N TYR A 189 -13.50 7.35 11.22
CA TYR A 189 -14.51 8.25 10.68
C TYR A 189 -15.12 7.66 9.41
N ARG A 190 -16.44 7.57 9.35
CA ARG A 190 -17.17 7.30 8.11
C ARG A 190 -17.16 8.56 7.24
N LEU A 191 -16.81 8.43 5.97
CA LEU A 191 -16.79 9.54 5.03
C LEU A 191 -18.19 9.84 4.46
N THR A 192 -18.40 11.04 3.95
CA THR A 192 -19.55 11.41 3.12
C THR A 192 -19.57 10.61 1.82
N ALA A 193 -20.71 10.60 1.11
CA ALA A 193 -20.87 9.81 -0.13
C ALA A 193 -19.87 10.19 -1.24
N ASP A 194 -19.37 11.42 -1.26
CA ASP A 194 -18.35 11.91 -2.19
C ASP A 194 -16.91 11.76 -1.65
N TYR A 195 -16.75 11.22 -0.45
CA TYR A 195 -15.50 11.02 0.30
C TYR A 195 -14.75 12.30 0.72
N THR A 196 -15.35 13.48 0.63
CA THR A 196 -14.64 14.75 0.88
C THR A 196 -14.85 15.35 2.27
N ASP A 197 -15.68 14.71 3.11
CA ASP A 197 -15.88 15.07 4.52
C ASP A 197 -16.16 13.82 5.37
N VAL A 198 -16.27 13.99 6.69
CA VAL A 198 -16.63 12.95 7.66
C VAL A 198 -18.09 13.10 8.12
N THR A 199 -18.72 11.98 8.49
CA THR A 199 -20.12 11.93 8.96
C THR A 199 -20.23 11.44 10.39
N THR A 200 -19.74 10.23 10.67
CA THR A 200 -19.85 9.58 11.98
C THR A 200 -18.51 9.09 12.48
N LEU A 201 -18.33 9.05 13.80
CA LEU A 201 -17.12 8.58 14.46
C LEU A 201 -17.41 7.29 15.24
N ALA A 202 -16.56 6.29 15.07
CA ALA A 202 -16.41 5.16 15.98
C ALA A 202 -15.07 5.28 16.73
N ARG A 203 -15.14 5.26 18.06
CA ARG A 203 -13.97 5.31 18.95
C ARG A 203 -13.63 3.92 19.46
N MET A 204 -12.35 3.64 19.55
CA MET A 204 -11.80 2.33 19.85
C MET A 204 -10.35 2.50 20.27
N TRP A 205 -9.87 1.58 21.11
CA TRP A 205 -8.48 1.55 21.58
C TRP A 205 -8.07 2.78 22.40
N ASP A 206 -9.00 3.25 23.25
CA ASP A 206 -8.78 4.41 24.12
C ASP A 206 -7.55 4.19 25.01
N GLY A 207 -6.56 5.07 24.90
CA GLY A 207 -5.33 5.03 25.69
C GLY A 207 -4.25 4.04 25.20
N ASP A 208 -4.50 3.26 24.14
CA ASP A 208 -3.54 2.25 23.66
C ASP A 208 -2.29 2.86 22.99
N HIS A 209 -2.33 4.16 22.66
CA HIS A 209 -1.21 4.96 22.17
C HIS A 209 -0.58 4.38 20.89
N ARG A 210 -1.45 4.11 19.90
CA ARG A 210 -1.12 3.51 18.60
C ARG A 210 -1.09 4.58 17.50
N GLU A 211 -0.16 4.44 16.55
CA GLU A 211 0.00 5.35 15.43
C GLU A 211 0.20 4.60 14.09
N ALA A 212 0.45 5.33 13.02
CA ALA A 212 0.73 4.80 11.68
C ALA A 212 -0.29 3.75 11.18
N PRO A 213 -1.61 4.04 11.22
CA PRO A 213 -2.63 3.05 10.91
C PRO A 213 -2.56 2.60 9.45
N ALA A 214 -2.63 1.29 9.21
CA ALA A 214 -2.73 0.68 7.90
C ALA A 214 -3.84 -0.37 7.90
N MET A 215 -5.01 0.00 7.38
CA MET A 215 -6.20 -0.85 7.34
C MET A 215 -6.29 -1.63 6.03
N PHE A 216 -6.67 -2.90 6.12
CA PHE A 216 -7.04 -3.71 4.98
C PHE A 216 -8.11 -4.73 5.37
N LYS A 217 -8.76 -5.33 4.37
CA LYS A 217 -9.76 -6.38 4.57
C LYS A 217 -9.36 -7.65 3.82
N ARG A 218 -9.59 -8.80 4.45
CA ARG A 218 -9.32 -10.12 3.90
C ARG A 218 -10.42 -11.07 4.32
N ASP A 219 -11.03 -11.78 3.36
CA ASP A 219 -11.99 -12.85 3.63
C ASP A 219 -13.11 -12.43 4.62
N GLY A 220 -13.61 -11.20 4.49
CA GLY A 220 -14.65 -10.63 5.36
C GLY A 220 -14.16 -10.05 6.69
N VAL A 221 -12.87 -10.17 7.00
CA VAL A 221 -12.26 -9.69 8.25
C VAL A 221 -11.46 -8.41 7.99
N TYR A 222 -11.69 -7.38 8.81
CA TYR A 222 -10.89 -6.17 8.83
C TYR A 222 -9.64 -6.40 9.67
N PHE A 223 -8.52 -5.86 9.21
CA PHE A 223 -7.24 -5.84 9.89
C PHE A 223 -6.79 -4.40 10.00
N LEU A 224 -6.26 -4.02 11.17
CA LEU A 224 -5.62 -2.73 11.38
C LEU A 224 -4.21 -2.97 11.92
N LEU A 225 -3.20 -2.69 11.10
CA LEU A 225 -1.78 -2.72 11.50
C LEU A 225 -1.34 -1.32 11.95
N THR A 226 -0.65 -1.21 13.07
CA THR A 226 -0.19 0.06 13.69
C THR A 226 1.22 -0.10 14.28
N SER A 227 1.91 1.01 14.52
CA SER A 227 3.06 1.07 15.44
C SER A 227 2.65 1.65 16.80
N GLY A 228 3.53 1.57 17.80
CA GLY A 228 3.43 2.42 19.00
C GLY A 228 3.98 3.82 18.72
N ALA A 229 3.62 4.82 19.52
CA ALA A 229 4.07 6.20 19.32
C ALA A 229 5.40 6.54 20.01
N THR A 230 6.51 6.34 19.29
CA THR A 230 7.89 6.59 19.79
C THR A 230 8.71 7.51 18.86
N GLY A 231 8.02 8.35 18.08
CA GLY A 231 8.66 9.24 17.11
C GLY A 231 9.41 8.45 16.03
N TRP A 232 10.66 8.82 15.76
CA TRP A 232 11.47 8.20 14.71
C TRP A 232 12.05 6.83 15.07
N GLN A 233 12.03 6.42 16.34
CA GLN A 233 12.59 5.13 16.74
C GLN A 233 11.63 4.01 16.34
N PRO A 234 12.04 3.04 15.49
CA PRO A 234 11.20 1.89 15.18
C PRO A 234 10.85 1.10 16.44
N ASN A 235 9.66 0.52 16.45
CA ASN A 235 9.12 -0.22 17.58
C ASN A 235 8.29 -1.42 17.10
N GLN A 236 7.73 -2.19 18.03
CA GLN A 236 6.91 -3.37 17.73
C GLN A 236 5.59 -2.97 17.07
N ALA A 237 5.44 -3.27 15.78
CA ALA A 237 4.16 -3.18 15.11
C ALA A 237 3.17 -4.20 15.69
N ARG A 238 1.90 -3.84 15.71
CA ARG A 238 0.81 -4.70 16.19
C ARG A 238 -0.39 -4.61 15.26
N TYR A 239 -1.17 -5.68 15.21
CA TYR A 239 -2.44 -5.70 14.49
C TYR A 239 -3.62 -6.10 15.39
N ALA A 240 -4.79 -5.60 15.05
CA ALA A 240 -6.08 -6.04 15.59
C ALA A 240 -7.00 -6.44 14.43
N THR A 241 -8.02 -7.25 14.73
CA THR A 241 -8.98 -7.75 13.74
C THR A 241 -10.43 -7.54 14.18
N ALA A 242 -11.35 -7.40 13.23
CA ALA A 242 -12.78 -7.37 13.49
C ALA A 242 -13.58 -7.92 12.30
N THR A 243 -14.81 -8.37 12.55
CA THR A 243 -15.77 -8.72 11.49
C THR A 243 -16.68 -7.55 11.11
N SER A 244 -16.60 -6.44 11.85
CA SER A 244 -17.27 -5.17 11.56
C SER A 244 -16.28 -4.03 11.81
N ILE A 245 -16.24 -3.03 10.92
CA ILE A 245 -15.28 -1.93 11.01
C ILE A 245 -15.48 -1.07 12.27
N THR A 246 -16.70 -1.01 12.80
CA THR A 246 -17.02 -0.33 14.07
C THR A 246 -16.86 -1.23 15.29
N GLY A 247 -16.27 -2.42 15.11
CA GLY A 247 -16.01 -3.38 16.16
C GLY A 247 -17.18 -4.34 16.45
N PRO A 248 -17.03 -5.18 17.49
CA PRO A 248 -15.90 -5.21 18.42
C PRO A 248 -14.60 -5.66 17.74
N TRP A 249 -13.49 -5.03 18.10
CA TRP A 249 -12.15 -5.41 17.64
C TRP A 249 -11.49 -6.36 18.65
N SER A 250 -10.63 -7.23 18.15
CA SER A 250 -9.77 -8.07 18.99
C SER A 250 -8.76 -7.24 19.77
N GLY A 251 -8.13 -7.85 20.78
CA GLY A 251 -6.91 -7.31 21.36
C GLY A 251 -5.76 -7.27 20.35
N TRP A 252 -4.76 -6.43 20.64
CA TRP A 252 -3.56 -6.28 19.81
C TRP A 252 -2.67 -7.52 19.84
N GLN A 253 -2.16 -7.89 18.67
CA GLN A 253 -1.20 -8.98 18.47
C GLN A 253 0.07 -8.43 17.82
N ASP A 254 1.24 -8.91 18.22
CA ASP A 254 2.51 -8.47 17.64
C ASP A 254 2.63 -8.91 16.16
N ALA A 255 3.22 -8.04 15.34
CA ALA A 255 3.54 -8.30 13.93
C ALA A 255 4.99 -7.92 13.64
N GLY A 256 5.74 -8.85 13.03
CA GLY A 256 7.18 -8.65 12.77
C GLY A 256 8.03 -8.81 14.03
N ASP A 257 9.24 -8.25 14.03
CA ASP A 257 10.09 -8.20 15.22
C ASP A 257 9.87 -6.91 16.04
N SER A 258 10.59 -6.78 17.16
CA SER A 258 10.43 -5.67 18.11
C SER A 258 10.76 -4.29 17.54
N LEU A 259 11.30 -4.20 16.32
CA LEU A 259 11.65 -2.96 15.64
C LEU A 259 10.98 -2.87 14.27
N THR A 260 10.03 -3.76 13.96
CA THR A 260 9.37 -3.84 12.64
C THR A 260 10.41 -3.83 11.51
N PHE A 261 11.48 -4.60 11.66
CA PHE A 261 12.60 -4.68 10.71
C PHE A 261 13.28 -3.33 10.41
N GLY A 262 13.29 -2.41 11.38
CA GLY A 262 13.84 -1.07 11.22
C GLY A 262 12.93 -0.12 10.42
N SER A 263 11.62 -0.34 10.47
CA SER A 263 10.62 0.43 9.72
C SER A 263 9.41 0.82 10.59
N GLN A 264 8.49 1.58 10.00
CA GLN A 264 7.19 1.91 10.60
C GLN A 264 6.11 1.64 9.55
N PRO A 265 4.93 1.10 9.92
CA PRO A 265 3.85 0.89 8.97
C PRO A 265 3.45 2.17 8.23
N ALA A 266 3.02 2.03 6.99
CA ALA A 266 2.43 3.14 6.22
C ALA A 266 1.18 2.66 5.49
N TYR A 267 1.30 1.55 4.76
CA TYR A 267 0.21 1.02 3.97
C TYR A 267 0.35 -0.50 3.80
N VAL A 268 -0.78 -1.19 3.63
CA VAL A 268 -0.80 -2.61 3.24
C VAL A 268 -1.52 -2.69 1.90
N LEU A 269 -0.82 -3.10 0.85
CA LEU A 269 -1.37 -3.28 -0.49
C LEU A 269 -1.88 -4.72 -0.69
N PRO A 270 -3.18 -4.92 -0.95
CA PRO A 270 -3.69 -6.17 -1.51
C PRO A 270 -3.27 -6.28 -2.98
N VAL A 271 -2.52 -7.32 -3.33
CA VAL A 271 -2.09 -7.66 -4.69
C VAL A 271 -2.89 -8.87 -5.16
N GLN A 272 -3.93 -8.60 -5.96
CA GLN A 272 -4.77 -9.64 -6.54
C GLN A 272 -4.15 -10.17 -7.83
N GLY A 273 -3.89 -11.48 -7.89
CA GLY A 273 -3.40 -12.19 -9.07
C GLY A 273 -4.30 -13.37 -9.44
N THR A 274 -4.01 -14.02 -10.57
CA THR A 274 -4.77 -15.18 -11.06
C THR A 274 -4.73 -16.40 -10.14
N SER A 275 -3.74 -16.46 -9.23
CA SER A 275 -3.59 -17.54 -8.24
C SER A 275 -4.13 -17.19 -6.85
N GLY A 276 -4.74 -16.00 -6.67
CA GLY A 276 -5.26 -15.52 -5.39
C GLY A 276 -4.77 -14.11 -5.01
N THR A 277 -5.11 -13.66 -3.80
CA THR A 277 -4.68 -12.36 -3.25
C THR A 277 -3.49 -12.54 -2.33
N SER A 278 -2.37 -11.90 -2.67
CA SER A 278 -1.20 -11.76 -1.81
C SER A 278 -1.21 -10.38 -1.16
N TYR A 279 -0.67 -10.24 0.05
CA TYR A 279 -0.48 -8.94 0.70
C TYR A 279 1.02 -8.64 0.72
N ALA A 280 1.42 -7.47 0.24
CA ALA A 280 2.82 -7.10 0.20
C ALA A 280 3.33 -6.83 1.63
N GLY A 281 4.08 -7.78 2.18
CA GLY A 281 4.82 -7.73 3.46
C GLY A 281 6.02 -8.67 3.37
N GLY A 282 7.22 -8.20 3.71
CA GLY A 282 8.49 -8.77 3.23
C GLY A 282 8.75 -10.25 3.54
N TYR A 283 9.28 -10.98 2.55
CA TYR A 283 9.94 -12.27 2.74
C TYR A 283 11.44 -12.08 2.97
N LEU A 284 12.05 -12.96 3.74
CA LEU A 284 13.50 -13.00 3.96
C LEU A 284 14.15 -13.99 3.01
N ARG A 285 15.37 -13.66 2.57
CA ARG A 285 16.24 -14.56 1.84
C ARG A 285 17.53 -14.74 2.64
N LEU A 286 17.82 -15.98 3.03
CA LEU A 286 19.01 -16.32 3.81
C LEU A 286 20.18 -16.59 2.86
N VAL A 287 21.19 -15.72 2.85
CA VAL A 287 22.39 -15.84 2.01
C VAL A 287 23.58 -16.24 2.86
N ALA A 288 24.23 -17.35 2.51
CA ALA A 288 25.42 -17.82 3.20
C ALA A 288 26.64 -16.95 2.83
N ARG A 289 27.23 -16.27 3.82
CA ARG A 289 28.35 -15.32 3.58
C ARG A 289 29.55 -15.96 2.88
N HIS A 290 29.84 -17.23 3.17
CA HIS A 290 31.02 -17.92 2.64
C HIS A 290 30.88 -18.39 1.18
N SER A 291 29.66 -18.46 0.64
CA SER A 291 29.39 -19.02 -0.68
C SER A 291 28.58 -18.09 -1.59
N GLY A 292 27.93 -17.07 -1.04
CA GLY A 292 26.96 -16.23 -1.75
C GLY A 292 25.68 -16.95 -2.18
N LYS A 293 25.50 -18.21 -1.79
CA LYS A 293 24.33 -19.03 -2.14
C LYS A 293 23.20 -18.86 -1.13
N CYS A 294 21.97 -19.09 -1.60
CA CYS A 294 20.77 -18.98 -0.79
C CYS A 294 20.43 -20.31 -0.10
N ALA A 295 19.85 -20.25 1.09
CA ALA A 295 19.16 -21.39 1.67
C ALA A 295 17.98 -21.78 0.78
N ASP A 296 17.86 -23.08 0.49
CA ASP A 296 16.97 -23.61 -0.54
C ASP A 296 16.40 -24.95 -0.08
N LEU A 297 15.08 -25.13 -0.22
CA LEU A 297 14.45 -26.45 -0.13
C LEU A 297 14.63 -27.20 -1.46
N PRO A 298 15.31 -28.36 -1.47
CA PRO A 298 15.56 -29.13 -2.68
C PRO A 298 14.27 -29.42 -3.45
N SER A 299 14.28 -29.10 -4.75
CA SER A 299 13.17 -29.35 -5.68
C SER A 299 11.83 -28.74 -5.24
N SER A 300 11.87 -27.66 -4.45
CA SER A 300 10.68 -27.02 -3.87
C SER A 300 9.82 -27.99 -3.05
N SER A 301 10.44 -28.98 -2.42
CA SER A 301 9.74 -29.98 -1.61
C SER A 301 8.95 -29.34 -0.47
N THR A 302 7.74 -29.82 -0.25
CA THR A 302 6.87 -29.49 0.89
C THR A 302 6.80 -30.60 1.93
N ALA A 303 7.61 -31.66 1.78
CA ALA A 303 7.66 -32.77 2.72
C ALA A 303 8.33 -32.35 4.05
N ASN A 304 7.94 -33.01 5.13
CA ASN A 304 8.59 -32.86 6.43
C ASN A 304 10.01 -33.43 6.41
N ASP A 305 10.86 -32.96 7.34
CA ASP A 305 12.24 -33.43 7.55
C ASP A 305 13.17 -33.32 6.34
N VAL A 306 12.85 -32.42 5.41
CA VAL A 306 13.73 -32.08 4.29
C VAL A 306 14.88 -31.21 4.79
N GLN A 307 16.10 -31.68 4.57
CA GLN A 307 17.29 -30.90 4.87
C GLN A 307 17.45 -29.76 3.87
N PHE A 308 17.68 -28.55 4.39
CA PHE A 308 18.05 -27.39 3.59
C PHE A 308 19.39 -27.58 2.89
N LYS A 309 19.48 -27.08 1.65
CA LYS A 309 20.76 -26.98 0.92
C LYS A 309 21.10 -25.51 0.64
N GLN A 310 22.34 -25.28 0.23
CA GLN A 310 22.74 -24.02 -0.40
C GLN A 310 22.63 -24.16 -1.92
N TYR A 311 21.93 -23.23 -2.58
CA TYR A 311 21.75 -23.24 -4.03
C TYR A 311 21.93 -21.82 -4.61
N PRO A 312 22.32 -21.66 -5.90
CA PRO A 312 22.30 -20.35 -6.53
C PRO A 312 20.97 -19.64 -6.29
N CYS A 313 21.05 -18.38 -5.87
CA CYS A 313 19.88 -17.57 -5.57
C CYS A 313 19.08 -17.39 -6.86
N ASN A 314 17.89 -17.99 -6.93
CA ASN A 314 17.05 -18.05 -8.13
C ASN A 314 15.69 -17.36 -7.93
N GLY A 315 15.39 -16.88 -6.72
CA GLY A 315 14.15 -16.15 -6.41
C GLY A 315 12.91 -17.04 -6.27
N GLY A 316 13.08 -18.36 -6.36
CA GLY A 316 12.00 -19.32 -6.15
C GLY A 316 11.41 -19.25 -4.74
N GLN A 317 10.15 -19.64 -4.59
CA GLN A 317 9.46 -19.67 -3.29
C GLN A 317 10.19 -20.56 -2.28
N ASN A 318 10.88 -21.60 -2.75
CA ASN A 318 11.69 -22.51 -1.96
C ASN A 318 12.97 -21.86 -1.36
N GLN A 319 13.21 -20.58 -1.65
CA GLN A 319 14.29 -19.74 -1.08
C GLN A 319 13.75 -18.53 -0.30
N GLN A 320 12.43 -18.46 -0.07
CA GLN A 320 11.76 -17.36 0.63
C GLN A 320 11.28 -17.85 1.99
N PHE A 321 11.69 -17.16 3.05
CA PHE A 321 11.43 -17.55 4.43
C PHE A 321 10.72 -16.43 5.19
N THR A 322 9.79 -16.80 6.04
CA THR A 322 9.22 -15.91 7.05
C THR A 322 9.89 -16.20 8.38
N ARG A 323 10.16 -15.16 9.18
CA ARG A 323 10.62 -15.33 10.56
C ARG A 323 9.38 -15.42 11.45
N THR A 324 9.14 -16.58 12.05
CA THR A 324 8.16 -16.73 13.13
C THR A 324 8.89 -16.46 14.45
N PRO A 325 8.37 -15.58 15.34
CA PRO A 325 8.91 -15.46 16.70
C PRO A 325 8.79 -16.82 17.41
N LEU A 326 9.83 -17.19 18.18
CA LEU A 326 9.74 -18.25 19.18
C LEU A 326 9.15 -17.68 20.46
#